data_AF-A0A3B8RAL1-F1
#
_entry.id   AF-A0A3B8RAL1-F1
#
_cell.length_a   1.000
_cell.length_b   1.000
_cell.length_c   1.000
_cell.angle_alpha   90.00
_cell.angle_beta   90.00
_cell.angle_gamma   90.00
#
_symmetry.space_group_name_H-M   'P 1'
#
loop_
_entity.id
_entity.type
_entity.pdbx_description
1 polymer ?
#
loop_
_entity_poly.entity_id
_entity_poly.type
_entity_poly.pdbx_seq_one_letter_code
_entity_poly.pdbx_strand_id
1 'polypeptide(L)' 'MLVIDSIQVMQSDLIESAPGSVTQVRETAAQLIQKAKQTGTILILVGHVTKDGNLAGPRVLEHMIDSFLMLEGDADGRY' A
#
# COMPACT_ATOMS: atom_id res chain seq x y z
N MET A 1 9.89 -8.19 11.29
CA MET A 1 8.71 -8.11 10.41
C MET A 1 7.98 -6.81 10.72
N LEU A 2 7.56 -6.08 9.69
CA LEU A 2 6.82 -4.82 9.77
C LEU A 2 5.53 -4.96 8.97
N VAL A 3 4.41 -4.55 9.56
CA VAL A 3 3.09 -4.52 8.91
C VAL A 3 2.58 -3.10 8.94
N ILE A 4 2.20 -2.58 7.76
CA ILE A 4 1.57 -1.28 7.61
C ILE A 4 0.11 -1.51 7.24
N ASP A 5 -0.80 -1.18 8.15
CA ASP A 5 -2.24 -1.47 8.02
C ASP A 5 -2.96 -0.59 6.98
N SER A 6 -2.42 0.60 6.68
CA SER A 6 -2.90 1.37 5.54
C SER A 6 -1.80 2.25 4.99
N ILE A 7 -1.23 1.83 3.86
CA ILE A 7 -0.21 2.62 3.15
C ILE A 7 -0.74 3.99 2.71
N GLN A 8 -2.07 4.16 2.55
CA GLN A 8 -2.67 5.45 2.21
C GLN A 8 -2.57 6.52 3.31
N VAL A 9 -2.35 6.12 4.56
CA VAL A 9 -2.25 7.04 5.71
C VAL A 9 -0.80 7.47 5.95
N MET A 10 0.17 6.76 5.39
CA MET A 10 1.58 7.12 5.50
C MET A 10 1.85 8.44 4.78
N GLN A 11 2.55 9.34 5.44
CA GLN A 11 2.96 10.62 4.90
C GLN A 11 4.44 10.87 5.19
N SER A 12 5.10 11.61 4.31
CA SER A 12 6.43 12.17 4.56
C SER A 12 6.45 13.63 4.17
N ASP A 13 6.97 14.45 5.08
CA ASP A 13 7.18 15.88 4.87
C ASP A 13 8.27 16.17 3.82
N LEU A 14 9.02 15.13 3.41
CA LEU A 14 10.01 15.20 2.34
C LEU A 14 9.40 15.13 0.93
N ILE A 15 8.11 14.80 0.82
CA ILE A 15 7.42 14.64 -0.45
C ILE A 15 6.42 15.81 -0.59
N GLU A 16 6.67 16.70 -1.55
CA GLU A 16 5.79 17.84 -1.84
C GLU A 16 4.53 17.37 -2.61
N SER A 17 3.57 16.81 -1.88
CA SER A 17 2.27 16.38 -2.41
C SER A 17 1.21 16.28 -1.32
N ALA A 18 -0.06 16.32 -1.71
CA ALA A 18 -1.16 16.25 -0.77
C ALA A 18 -1.15 14.91 0.00
N PRO A 19 -1.47 14.91 1.31
CA PRO A 19 -1.66 13.69 2.10
C PRO A 19 -2.67 12.74 1.42
N GLY A 20 -2.35 11.45 1.39
CA GLY A 20 -3.20 10.43 0.76
C GLY A 20 -3.22 10.46 -0.78
N SER A 21 -2.50 11.38 -1.43
CA SER A 21 -2.33 11.36 -2.89
C SER A 21 -1.54 10.13 -3.34
N VAL A 22 -1.73 9.73 -4.60
CA VAL A 22 -0.96 8.62 -5.20
C VAL A 22 0.55 8.84 -5.08
N THR A 23 1.02 10.08 -5.22
CA THR A 23 2.44 10.42 -5.07
C THR A 23 2.94 10.15 -3.65
N GLN A 24 2.23 10.62 -2.60
CA GLN A 24 2.57 10.30 -1.21
C GLN A 24 2.65 8.78 -0.99
N VAL A 25 1.66 8.03 -1.45
CA VAL A 25 1.58 6.57 -1.26
C VAL A 25 2.76 5.86 -1.93
N ARG A 26 3.08 6.22 -3.18
CA ARG A 26 4.18 5.60 -3.94
C ARG A 26 5.53 5.87 -3.29
N GLU A 27 5.81 7.12 -2.97
CA GLU A 27 7.13 7.52 -2.48
C GLU A 27 7.36 7.03 -1.04
N THR A 28 6.35 7.07 -0.16
CA THR A 28 6.46 6.49 1.19
C THR A 28 6.64 4.96 1.13
N ALA A 29 5.91 4.26 0.26
CA ALA A 29 6.11 2.83 0.04
C ALA A 29 7.52 2.52 -0.49
N ALA A 30 8.04 3.32 -1.43
CA ALA A 30 9.40 3.16 -1.95
C ALA A 30 10.45 3.22 -0.83
N GLN A 31 10.34 4.20 0.06
CA GLN A 31 11.24 4.37 1.20
C GLN A 31 11.17 3.17 2.15
N LEU A 32 9.96 2.68 2.46
CA LEU A 32 9.76 1.50 3.31
C LEU A 32 10.35 0.23 2.67
N ILE A 33 10.11 0.01 1.38
CA ILE A 33 10.63 -1.14 0.62
C ILE A 33 12.16 -1.12 0.59
N GLN A 34 12.76 0.04 0.32
CA GLN A 34 14.21 0.19 0.34
C GLN A 34 14.78 -0.14 1.71
N LYS A 35 14.15 0.37 2.78
CA LYS A 35 14.58 0.08 4.15
C LYS A 35 14.42 -1.39 4.52
N ALA A 36 13.34 -2.03 4.08
CA ALA A 36 13.09 -3.45 4.26
C ALA A 36 14.19 -4.29 3.61
N LYS A 37 14.55 -3.99 2.34
CA LYS A 37 15.63 -4.65 1.61
C LYS A 37 16.99 -4.50 2.30
N GLN A 38 17.31 -3.28 2.77
CA GLN A 38 18.58 -3.02 3.47
C GLN A 38 18.72 -3.75 4.81
N THR A 39 17.60 -4.06 5.46
CA THR A 39 17.58 -4.64 6.81
C THR A 39 17.20 -6.12 6.83
N GLY A 40 16.83 -6.70 5.69
CA GLY A 40 16.26 -8.05 5.63
C GLY A 40 14.89 -8.15 6.33
N THR A 41 14.17 -7.04 6.50
CA THR A 41 12.88 -7.03 7.19
C THR A 41 11.77 -7.47 6.24
N ILE A 42 10.99 -8.47 6.63
CA ILE A 42 9.72 -8.80 5.95
C ILE A 42 8.77 -7.62 6.13
N LEU A 43 8.30 -7.05 5.01
CA LEU A 43 7.37 -5.93 4.95
C LEU A 43 6.04 -6.38 4.35
N ILE A 44 4.95 -6.12 5.06
CA ILE A 44 3.57 -6.30 4.57
C ILE A 44 2.92 -4.92 4.49
N LEU A 45 2.41 -4.58 3.31
CA LEU A 45 1.67 -3.34 3.06
C LEU A 45 0.21 -3.68 2.81
N VAL A 46 -0.67 -3.11 3.62
CA VAL A 46 -2.12 -3.22 3.46
C VAL A 46 -2.61 -1.92 2.82
N GLY A 47 -3.50 -2.07 1.83
CA GLY A 47 -4.12 -0.95 1.14
C GLY A 47 -5.55 -1.28 0.79
N HIS A 48 -6.46 -0.41 1.22
CA HIS A 48 -7.89 -0.47 0.88
C HIS A 48 -8.17 -0.16 -0.61
N VAL A 49 -9.09 -0.90 -1.22
CA VAL A 49 -9.64 -0.58 -2.55
C VAL A 49 -10.86 0.32 -2.36
N THR A 50 -10.94 1.42 -3.11
CA THR A 50 -12.08 2.34 -3.06
C THR A 50 -13.22 1.84 -3.94
N LYS A 51 -14.45 2.30 -3.66
CA LYS A 51 -15.68 1.85 -4.35
C LYS A 51 -15.68 2.09 -5.85
N ASP A 52 -14.95 3.10 -6.32
CA ASP A 52 -14.91 3.48 -7.74
C ASP A 52 -13.89 2.66 -8.54
N GLY A 53 -13.20 1.69 -7.93
CA GLY A 53 -12.13 0.94 -8.58
C GLY A 53 -10.88 1.77 -8.89
N ASN A 54 -10.93 3.09 -8.63
CA ASN A 54 -9.79 4.01 -8.59
C ASN A 54 -8.96 3.70 -7.36
N LEU A 55 -8.24 2.62 -7.53
CA LEU A 55 -7.36 2.01 -6.59
C LEU A 55 -6.30 3.03 -6.14
N ALA A 56 -6.42 3.45 -4.90
CA ALA A 56 -5.35 4.08 -4.16
C ALA A 56 -4.86 3.03 -3.19
N GLY A 57 -3.66 2.49 -3.40
CA GLY A 57 -3.04 1.51 -2.50
C GLY A 57 -2.29 0.42 -3.27
N PRO A 58 -2.87 -0.75 -3.58
CA PRO A 58 -2.06 -1.89 -4.03
C PRO A 58 -1.56 -1.89 -5.48
N ARG A 59 -2.40 -1.76 -6.54
CA ARG A 59 -1.89 -1.70 -7.94
C ARG A 59 -1.01 -0.48 -8.23
N VAL A 60 -1.13 0.61 -7.47
CA VAL A 60 -0.24 1.77 -7.65
C VAL A 60 1.20 1.41 -7.29
N LEU A 61 1.37 0.33 -6.52
CA LEU A 61 2.63 -0.27 -6.11
C LEU A 61 2.91 -1.60 -6.85
N GLU A 62 2.12 -1.99 -7.85
CA GLU A 62 2.17 -3.33 -8.48
C GLU A 62 3.57 -3.67 -9.02
N HIS A 63 4.26 -2.68 -9.56
CA HIS A 63 5.62 -2.84 -10.08
C HIS A 63 6.72 -2.76 -9.01
N MET A 64 6.38 -2.43 -7.77
CA MET A 64 7.32 -2.22 -6.66
C MET A 64 7.34 -3.38 -5.65
N ILE A 65 6.32 -4.23 -5.67
CA ILE A 65 6.11 -5.33 -4.72
C ILE A 65 6.47 -6.68 -5.33
N ASP A 66 6.92 -7.62 -4.48
CA ASP A 66 7.26 -8.98 -4.92
C ASP A 66 6.03 -9.90 -5.01
N SER A 67 4.95 -9.55 -4.32
CA SER A 67 3.70 -10.33 -4.31
C SER A 67 2.51 -9.42 -4.03
N PHE A 68 1.39 -9.72 -4.67
CA PHE A 68 0.12 -9.01 -4.50
C PHE A 68 -0.97 -10.00 -4.05
N LEU A 69 -1.73 -9.64 -3.02
CA LEU A 69 -2.88 -10.39 -2.54
C LEU A 69 -4.09 -9.45 -2.50
N MET A 70 -5.16 -9.84 -3.18
CA MET A 70 -6.47 -9.19 -3.06
C MET A 70 -7.37 -10.05 -2.17
N LEU A 71 -7.98 -9.44 -1.16
CA LEU A 71 -9.00 -10.08 -0.34
C LEU A 71 -10.37 -9.59 -0.80
N GLU A 72 -11.13 -10.48 -1.44
CA GLU A 72 -12.49 -10.22 -1.87
C GLU A 72 -13.44 -11.00 -0.95
N GLY A 73 -14.43 -10.30 -0.39
CA GLY A 73 -15.53 -10.94 0.33
C GLY A 73 -16.64 -11.27 -0.65
N ASP A 74 -17.06 -12.52 -0.71
CA ASP A 74 -18.23 -12.90 -1.50
C ASP A 74 -19.49 -12.29 -0.85
N ALA A 75 -20.25 -11.51 -1.63
CA ALA A 75 -21.48 -10.87 -1.14
C ALA A 75 -22.68 -11.84 -1.12
N ASP A 76 -22.49 -13.08 -1.60
CA ASP A 76 -23.52 -14.12 -1.59
C ASP A 76 -23.66 -14.72 -0.17
N GLY A 77 -24.30 -13.94 0.69
CA GLY A 77 -24.84 -14.39 1.97
C GLY A 77 -26.02 -15.35 1.78
N ARG A 78 -25.75 -16.58 1.33
CA ARG A 78 -26.65 -17.73 1.54
C ARG A 78 -26.05 -18.66 2.58
N TYR A 79 -26.27 -18.31 3.84
CA TYR A 79 -26.41 -19.24 4.96
C TYR A 79 -27.56 -18.76 5.83
#